data_AF-Q5L2P1-F1
#
_entry.id   AF-Q5L2P1-F1
#
_cell.length_a   1.000
_cell.length_b   1.000
_cell.length_c   1.000
_cell.angle_alpha   90.00
_cell.angle_beta   90.00
_cell.angle_gamma   90.00
#
_symmetry.space_group_name_H-M   'P 1'
#
loop_
_entity.id
_entity.type
_entity.pdbx_description
1 polymer ?
#
loop_
_entity_poly.entity_id
_entity_poly.type
_entity_poly.pdbx_seq_one_letter_code
_entity_poly.pdbx_strand_id
1 'polypeptide(L)' 'MNTIQDQWAMAELKHRLLVIIMQLKDDPAFTKDDAALEIAKVLDWLNETAPVVDYQTMVRYYDAR' A
#
# COMPACT_ATOMS: atom_id res chain seq x y z
N MET A 1 -3.91 -10.80 16.04
CA MET A 1 -5.07 -11.57 15.54
C MET A 1 -5.50 -10.89 14.26
N ASN A 2 -5.37 -11.55 13.11
CA ASN A 2 -5.62 -10.92 11.80
C ASN A 2 -7.14 -10.76 11.63
N THR A 3 -7.65 -9.54 11.80
CA THR A 3 -9.09 -9.26 11.78
C THR A 3 -9.62 -9.20 10.34
N ILE A 4 -10.94 -9.32 10.16
CA ILE A 4 -11.58 -9.11 8.84
C ILE A 4 -11.22 -7.71 8.29
N GLN A 5 -11.08 -6.72 9.17
CA GLN A 5 -10.66 -5.37 8.83
C GLN A 5 -9.22 -5.33 8.29
N ASP A 6 -8.28 -6.05 8.91
CA ASP A 6 -6.89 -6.13 8.42
C ASP A 6 -6.80 -6.82 7.05
N GLN A 7 -7.61 -7.86 6.82
CA GLN A 7 -7.67 -8.55 5.53
C GLN A 7 -8.22 -7.66 4.42
N TRP A 8 -9.25 -6.87 4.72
CA TRP A 8 -9.81 -5.89 3.79
C TRP A 8 -8.80 -4.77 3.49
N ALA A 9 -8.16 -4.21 4.52
CA ALA A 9 -7.14 -3.17 4.36
C ALA A 9 -5.97 -3.65 3.48
N MET A 10 -5.55 -4.90 3.65
CA MET A 10 -4.51 -5.52 2.82
C MET A 10 -4.95 -5.72 1.35
N ALA A 11 -6.21 -6.09 1.10
CA ALA A 11 -6.73 -6.23 -0.26
C ALA A 11 -6.79 -4.88 -0.97
N GLU A 12 -7.26 -3.85 -0.28
CA GLU A 12 -7.35 -2.48 -0.78
C GLU A 12 -5.96 -1.87 -1.02
N LEU A 13 -5.00 -2.09 -0.11
CA LEU A 13 -3.59 -1.71 -0.30
C LEU A 13 -3.03 -2.29 -1.60
N LYS A 14 -3.20 -3.60 -1.82
CA LYS A 14 -2.73 -4.26 -3.05
C LYS A 14 -3.39 -3.68 -4.29
N HIS A 15 -4.70 -3.43 -4.24
CA HIS A 15 -5.44 -2.84 -5.36
C HIS A 15 -4.90 -1.45 -5.72
N ARG A 16 -4.71 -0.56 -4.73
CA ARG A 16 -4.19 0.79 -4.95
C ARG A 16 -2.77 0.80 -5.51
N LEU A 17 -1.89 -0.05 -4.98
CA LEU A 17 -0.52 -0.19 -5.50
C LEU A 17 -0.51 -0.71 -6.95
N LEU A 18 -1.38 -1.67 -7.29
CA LEU A 18 -1.54 -2.16 -8.66
C LEU A 18 -1.96 -1.04 -9.62
N VAL A 19 -2.92 -0.19 -9.23
CA VAL A 19 -3.35 0.96 -10.04
C VAL A 19 -2.19 1.91 -10.32
N ILE A 20 -1.39 2.25 -9.30
CA ILE A 20 -0.22 3.14 -9.46
C ILE A 20 0.82 2.52 -10.41
N ILE A 21 1.07 1.21 -10.30
CA ILE A 21 1.98 0.49 -11.20
C ILE A 21 1.46 0.50 -12.64
N MET A 22 0.15 0.31 -12.84
CA MET A 22 -0.46 0.39 -14.17
C MET A 22 -0.35 1.80 -14.75
N GLN A 23 -0.58 2.84 -13.94
CA GLN A 23 -0.40 4.23 -14.38
C GLN A 23 1.05 4.52 -14.80
N LEU A 24 2.04 4.11 -13.99
CA LEU A 24 3.46 4.22 -14.34
C LEU A 24 3.83 3.50 -15.64
N LYS A 25 3.14 2.40 -15.96
CA LYS A 25 3.41 1.59 -17.14
C LYS A 25 2.72 2.14 -18.39
N ASP A 26 1.47 2.56 -18.26
CA ASP A 26 0.58 2.81 -19.39
C ASP A 26 0.40 4.32 -19.68
N ASP A 27 0.70 5.21 -18.72
CA ASP A 27 0.61 6.65 -18.88
C ASP A 27 2.00 7.31 -18.87
N PRO A 28 2.52 7.76 -20.03
CA PRO A 28 3.82 8.42 -20.12
C PRO A 28 3.86 9.81 -19.46
N ALA A 29 2.71 10.41 -19.14
CA ALA A 29 2.64 11.66 -18.39
C ALA A 29 2.69 11.43 -16.87
N PHE A 30 2.42 10.21 -16.40
CA PHE A 30 2.48 9.86 -14.99
C PHE A 30 3.92 9.56 -14.57
N THR A 31 4.52 10.46 -13.81
CA THR A 31 5.94 10.39 -13.47
C THR A 31 6.21 9.50 -12.25
N LYS A 32 7.49 9.20 -12.02
CA LYS A 32 7.92 8.52 -10.78
C LYS A 32 7.63 9.34 -9.53
N ASP A 33 7.64 10.67 -9.63
CA ASP A 33 7.35 11.57 -8.51
C ASP A 33 5.86 11.56 -8.18
N ASP A 34 5.00 11.53 -9.21
CA ASP A 34 3.55 11.34 -9.04
C ASP A 34 3.25 10.00 -8.37
N ALA A 35 3.91 8.93 -8.82
CA ALA A 35 3.78 7.62 -8.19
C ALA A 35 4.24 7.61 -6.73
N ALA A 36 5.36 8.26 -6.41
CA ALA A 36 5.84 8.37 -5.03
C ALA A 36 4.85 9.12 -4.14
N LEU A 37 4.24 10.21 -4.66
CA LEU A 37 3.20 10.95 -3.97
C LEU A 37 1.94 10.10 -3.71
N GLU A 38 1.48 9.34 -4.71
CA GLU A 38 0.33 8.46 -4.55
C GLU A 38 0.62 7.31 -3.57
N ILE A 39 1.82 6.73 -3.61
CA ILE A 39 2.23 5.71 -2.63
C ILE A 39 2.21 6.29 -1.21
N ALA A 40 2.72 7.51 -1.01
CA ALA A 40 2.68 8.16 0.31
C ALA A 40 1.25 8.31 0.83
N LYS A 41 0.31 8.77 0.00
CA LYS A 41 -1.12 8.87 0.35
C LYS A 41 -1.73 7.51 0.72
N VAL A 42 -1.37 6.45 0.00
CA VAL A 42 -1.84 5.09 0.29
C VAL A 42 -1.31 4.59 1.64
N LEU A 43 -0.05 4.90 1.96
CA LEU A 43 0.55 4.53 3.25
C LEU A 43 -0.05 5.33 4.42
N ASP A 44 -0.31 6.63 4.23
CA ASP A 44 -1.01 7.45 5.23
C ASP A 44 -2.41 6.91 5.51
N TRP A 45 -3.18 6.59 4.45
CA TRP A 45 -4.49 5.95 4.59
C TRP A 45 -4.43 4.62 5.35
N LEU A 46 -3.42 3.79 5.08
CA LEU A 46 -3.25 2.50 5.76
C LEU A 46 -3.00 2.71 7.26
N ASN A 47 -2.18 3.70 7.61
CA ASN A 47 -1.87 4.05 9.00
C ASN A 47 -3.12 4.52 9.77
N GLU A 48 -4.03 5.24 9.10
CA GLU A 48 -5.32 5.65 9.68
C GLU A 48 -6.33 4.50 9.81
N THR A 49 -6.40 3.63 8.80
CA THR A 49 -7.48 2.64 8.66
C THR A 49 -7.17 1.31 9.35
N ALA A 50 -5.88 1.00 9.48
CA ALA A 50 -5.38 -0.22 10.10
C ALA A 50 -4.05 0.06 10.83
N PRO A 51 -4.06 0.83 11.93
CA PRO A 51 -2.85 1.21 12.67
C PRO A 51 -2.08 0.03 13.27
N VAL A 52 -2.73 -1.15 13.36
CA VAL A 52 -2.12 -2.41 13.82
C VAL A 52 -1.27 -3.06 12.71
N VAL A 53 -1.51 -2.71 11.44
CA VAL A 53 -0.65 -3.04 10.31
C VAL A 53 0.49 -2.01 10.28
N ASP A 54 1.25 -1.97 11.38
CA ASP A 54 2.45 -1.16 11.46
C ASP A 54 3.45 -1.66 10.41
N TYR A 55 4.09 -0.71 9.72
CA TYR A 55 5.11 -0.99 8.72
C TYR A 55 6.21 -1.92 9.25
N GLN A 56 6.64 -1.79 10.52
CA GLN A 56 7.61 -2.71 11.11
C GLN A 56 7.07 -4.13 11.27
N THR A 57 5.79 -4.27 11.59
CA THR A 57 5.10 -5.58 11.63
C THR A 57 5.03 -6.22 10.24
N MET A 58 4.74 -5.43 9.20
CA MET A 58 4.75 -5.89 7.80
C MET A 58 6.15 -6.34 7.34
N VAL A 59 7.19 -5.55 7.62
CA VAL A 59 8.58 -5.89 7.28
C VAL A 59 9.01 -7.16 8.02
N ARG A 60 8.71 -7.29 9.31
CA ARG A 60 9.02 -8.50 10.09
C ARG A 60 8.36 -9.76 9.55
N TYR A 61 7.12 -9.67 9.08
CA TYR A 61 6.44 -10.80 8.46
C TYR A 61 7.02 -11.21 7.10
N TYR A 62 7.63 -10.27 6.38
CA TYR A 62 8.25 -10.52 5.08
C TYR A 62 9.67 -11.09 5.24
N ASP A 63 10.47 -10.56 6.17
CA ASP A 63 11.83 -11.06 6.48
C ASP A 63 11.83 -12.45 7.16
N ALA A 64 10.73 -12.82 7.83
CA ALA A 64 10.59 -14.12 8.49
C ALA A 64 10.25 -15.28 7.54
N ARG A 65 10.28 -15.07 6.22
CA ARG A 65 9.82 -16.01 5.20
C ARG A 65 10.92 -16.29 4.17
#